data_AF-A0A9D0H143-F1
#
_entry.id   AF-A0A9D0H143-F1
#
_cell.length_a   1.000
_cell.length_b   1.000
_cell.length_c   1.000
_cell.angle_alpha   90.00
_cell.angle_beta   90.00
_cell.angle_gamma   90.00
#
_symmetry.space_group_name_H-M   'P 1'
#
loop_
_entity.id
_entity.type
_entity.pdbx_description
1 polymer ?
#
loop_
_entity_poly.entity_id
_entity_poly.type
_entity_poly.pdbx_seq_one_letter_code
_entity_poly.pdbx_strand_id
1 'polypeptide(L)'
;MKRFVFAFLIVLAVFLYGCEDKPSDSLVLKQLEGLSLIGEVKNYKRLNGYKDGNYYVVEFQYDLYIDKDKIKELDKRTKKDFFANMQVGLLLVGIVMTCGDKNPCTMRERLKFVKGENGWSVVEE
;
A
#
# COMPACT_ATOMS: atom_id res chain seq x y z
N MET A 1 16.09 36.88 -28.24
CA MET A 1 15.42 35.56 -28.15
C MET A 1 16.30 34.47 -27.53
N LYS A 2 17.54 34.22 -27.99
CA LYS A 2 18.39 33.12 -27.47
C LYS A 2 18.68 33.15 -25.96
N ARG A 3 18.83 34.33 -25.35
CA ARG A 3 19.12 34.49 -23.90
C ARG A 3 17.93 34.17 -22.98
N PHE A 4 16.70 34.39 -23.46
CA PHE A 4 15.48 34.10 -22.70
C PHE A 4 15.19 32.60 -22.63
N VAL A 5 15.44 31.87 -23.72
CA VAL A 5 15.29 30.40 -23.76
C VAL A 5 16.27 29.72 -22.79
N PHE A 6 17.49 30.24 -22.71
CA PHE A 6 18.51 29.70 -21.81
C PHE A 6 18.17 29.90 -20.32
N ALA A 7 17.66 31.09 -19.97
CA ALA A 7 17.19 31.37 -18.61
C ALA A 7 15.98 30.49 -18.23
N PHE A 8 15.06 30.26 -19.17
CA PHE A 8 13.91 29.39 -18.97
C PHE A 8 14.32 27.92 -18.75
N LEU A 9 15.30 27.41 -19.52
CA LEU A 9 15.82 26.06 -19.34
C LEU A 9 16.52 25.84 -17.99
N ILE A 10 17.24 26.85 -17.48
CA ILE A 10 17.90 26.77 -16.17
C ILE A 10 16.85 26.72 -15.05
N VAL A 11 15.80 27.55 -15.13
CA VAL A 11 14.71 27.54 -14.14
C VAL A 11 13.98 26.19 -14.16
N LEU A 12 13.69 25.64 -15.34
CA LEU A 12 13.05 24.34 -15.47
C LEU A 12 13.90 23.19 -14.89
N ALA A 13 15.23 23.26 -15.03
CA ALA A 13 16.15 22.27 -14.47
C ALA A 13 16.20 22.30 -12.93
N VAL A 14 16.05 23.47 -12.31
CA VAL A 14 16.00 23.61 -10.84
C VAL A 14 14.71 23.01 -10.27
N PHE A 15 13.58 23.11 -10.99
CA PHE A 15 12.32 22.49 -10.57
C PHE A 15 12.33 20.95 -10.61
N LEU A 16 13.24 20.32 -11.36
CA LEU A 16 13.36 18.86 -11.43
C LEU A 16 14.18 18.26 -10.28
N TYR A 17 15.02 19.05 -9.61
CA TYR A 17 15.85 18.60 -8.48
C TYR A 17 15.09 18.48 -7.15
N GLY A 18 13.84 18.98 -7.10
CA GLY A 18 12.98 18.95 -5.91
C GLY A 18 12.06 17.73 -5.80
N CYS A 19 12.16 16.74 -6.70
CA CYS A 19 11.46 15.48 -6.53
C CYS A 19 12.08 14.69 -5.37
N GLU A 20 11.55 14.93 -4.18
CA GLU A 20 11.82 14.14 -2.99
C GLU A 20 11.61 12.65 -3.32
N ASP A 21 12.71 11.90 -3.28
CA ASP A 21 12.75 10.49 -3.61
C ASP A 21 12.04 9.68 -2.52
N LYS A 22 10.79 9.33 -2.80
CA LYS A 22 9.88 8.62 -1.91
C LYS A 22 9.19 7.47 -2.65
N PRO A 23 8.80 6.39 -1.96
CA PRO A 23 8.02 5.31 -2.56
C PRO A 23 6.70 5.84 -3.10
N SER A 24 6.36 5.47 -4.34
CA SER A 24 5.14 5.89 -5.00
C SER A 24 3.90 5.30 -4.33
N ASP A 25 2.76 5.99 -4.44
CA ASP A 25 1.48 5.46 -3.96
C ASP A 25 1.06 4.19 -4.71
N SER A 26 1.46 4.03 -5.97
CA SER A 26 1.21 2.80 -6.72
C SER A 26 1.83 1.55 -6.07
N LEU A 27 2.99 1.68 -5.42
CA LEU A 27 3.62 0.56 -4.71
C LEU A 27 2.83 0.18 -3.46
N VAL A 28 2.26 1.17 -2.75
CA VAL A 28 1.39 0.93 -1.59
C VAL A 28 0.08 0.27 -2.04
N LEU A 29 -0.54 0.80 -3.09
CA LEU A 29 -1.79 0.25 -3.64
C LEU A 29 -1.61 -1.20 -4.12
N LYS A 30 -0.47 -1.54 -4.72
CA LYS A 30 -0.15 -2.92 -5.12
C LYS A 30 -0.13 -3.89 -3.94
N GLN A 31 0.28 -3.46 -2.75
CA GLN A 31 0.19 -4.30 -1.55
C GLN A 31 -1.26 -4.50 -1.11
N LEU A 32 -2.08 -3.45 -1.22
CA LEU A 32 -3.50 -3.49 -0.90
C LEU A 32 -4.33 -4.31 -1.89
N GLU A 33 -3.83 -4.58 -3.11
CA GLU A 33 -4.48 -5.48 -4.07
C GLU A 33 -4.67 -6.90 -3.50
N GLY A 34 -3.81 -7.35 -2.57
CA GLY A 34 -4.00 -8.64 -1.89
C GLY A 34 -5.32 -8.74 -1.11
N LEU A 35 -5.84 -7.61 -0.62
CA LEU A 35 -7.11 -7.53 0.08
C LEU A 35 -8.32 -7.65 -0.87
N SER A 36 -8.13 -7.60 -2.19
CA SER A 36 -9.20 -7.80 -3.17
C SER A 36 -9.85 -9.18 -3.10
N LEU A 37 -9.12 -10.16 -2.53
CA LEU A 37 -9.59 -11.52 -2.29
C LEU A 37 -10.77 -11.58 -1.32
N ILE A 38 -10.82 -10.66 -0.35
CA ILE A 38 -11.82 -10.64 0.73
C ILE A 38 -12.80 -9.47 0.63
N GLY A 39 -12.54 -8.51 -0.27
CA GLY A 39 -13.32 -7.28 -0.31
C GLY A 39 -12.84 -6.28 -1.37
N GLU A 40 -13.16 -5.01 -1.13
CA GLU A 40 -12.71 -3.88 -1.94
C GLU A 40 -12.06 -2.82 -1.05
N VAL A 41 -10.93 -2.27 -1.50
CA VAL A 41 -10.25 -1.16 -0.84
C VAL A 41 -10.66 0.15 -1.52
N LYS A 42 -11.16 1.13 -0.73
CA LYS A 42 -11.53 2.46 -1.20
C LYS A 42 -10.96 3.55 -0.29
N ASN A 43 -11.08 4.80 -0.72
CA ASN A 43 -10.67 5.98 0.04
C ASN A 43 -9.24 5.93 0.57
N TYR A 44 -8.31 5.34 -0.21
CA TYR A 44 -6.89 5.32 0.13
C TYR A 44 -6.37 6.75 0.32
N LYS A 45 -5.67 6.96 1.42
CA LYS A 45 -5.02 8.23 1.76
C LYS A 45 -3.70 7.97 2.45
N ARG A 46 -2.61 8.49 1.86
CA ARG A 46 -1.34 8.62 2.56
C ARG A 46 -1.47 9.67 3.65
N LEU A 47 -1.16 9.29 4.89
CA LEU A 47 -1.21 10.17 6.06
C LEU A 47 0.15 10.82 6.32
N ASN A 48 1.22 10.04 6.23
CA ASN A 48 2.57 10.51 6.49
C ASN A 48 3.60 9.65 5.74
N GLY A 49 4.82 10.18 5.61
CA GLY A 49 5.95 9.44 5.08
C GLY A 49 7.25 9.99 5.65
N TYR A 50 8.07 9.15 6.24
CA TYR A 50 9.33 9.58 6.85
C TYR A 50 10.42 8.53 6.70
N LYS A 51 11.68 8.99 6.72
CA LYS A 51 12.84 8.10 6.72
C LYS A 51 13.14 7.64 8.15
N ASP A 52 13.31 6.34 8.33
CA ASP A 52 13.69 5.70 9.59
C ASP A 52 14.88 4.77 9.34
N GLY A 53 16.08 5.26 9.60
CA GLY A 53 17.33 4.59 9.26
C GLY A 53 17.48 4.31 7.77
N ASN A 54 17.55 3.03 7.40
CA ASN A 54 17.66 2.57 6.01
C ASN A 54 16.31 2.43 5.30
N TYR A 55 15.20 2.67 6.02
CA TYR A 55 13.86 2.48 5.51
C TYR A 55 13.14 3.81 5.31
N TYR A 56 12.20 3.82 4.38
CA TYR A 56 11.16 4.84 4.26
C TYR A 56 9.86 4.24 4.74
N VAL A 57 9.28 4.80 5.80
CA VAL A 57 8.01 4.37 6.38
C VAL A 57 6.90 5.20 5.77
N VAL A 58 5.88 4.54 5.21
CA VAL A 58 4.66 5.19 4.74
C VAL A 58 3.53 4.83 5.67
N GLU A 59 2.92 5.84 6.28
CA GLU A 59 1.67 5.69 7.01
C GLU A 59 0.50 6.02 6.09
N PHE A 60 -0.50 5.14 6.03
CA PHE A 60 -1.67 5.35 5.19
C PHE A 60 -2.92 4.83 5.87
N GLN A 61 -4.05 5.30 5.36
CA GLN A 61 -5.39 4.91 5.77
C GLN A 61 -6.18 4.49 4.55
N TYR A 62 -7.07 3.52 4.72
CA TYR A 62 -8.00 3.08 3.69
C TYR A 62 -9.28 2.53 4.30
N ASP A 63 -10.34 2.46 3.51
CA ASP A 63 -11.60 1.83 3.89
C ASP A 63 -11.71 0.47 3.21
N LEU A 64 -11.78 -0.59 4.00
CA LEU A 64 -12.00 -1.95 3.54
C LEU A 64 -13.49 -2.30 3.57
N TYR A 65 -14.05 -2.54 2.39
CA TYR A 65 -15.40 -3.04 2.22
C TYR A 65 -15.37 -4.55 2.13
N ILE A 66 -15.69 -5.20 3.25
CA ILE A 66 -15.60 -6.66 3.35
C ILE A 66 -16.79 -7.29 2.61
N ASP A 67 -16.48 -8.21 1.70
CA ASP A 67 -17.47 -9.01 0.98
C ASP A 67 -17.58 -10.39 1.61
N LYS A 68 -18.69 -10.62 2.32
CA LYS A 68 -18.95 -11.87 3.03
C LYS A 68 -19.05 -13.07 2.09
N ASP A 69 -19.45 -12.86 0.84
CA ASP A 69 -19.59 -13.96 -0.12
C ASP A 69 -18.23 -14.36 -0.71
N LYS A 70 -17.33 -13.39 -0.96
CA LYS A 70 -15.92 -13.68 -1.28
C LYS A 70 -15.22 -14.45 -0.16
N ILE A 71 -15.43 -14.06 1.10
CA ILE A 71 -14.87 -14.77 2.26
C ILE A 71 -15.38 -16.23 2.32
N LYS A 72 -16.68 -16.45 2.10
CA LYS A 72 -17.25 -17.81 2.06
C LYS A 72 -16.71 -18.63 0.89
N GLU A 73 -16.48 -18.00 -0.26
CA GLU A 73 -15.89 -18.67 -1.41
C GLU A 73 -14.43 -19.05 -1.16
N LEU A 74 -13.67 -18.14 -0.54
CA LEU A 74 -12.32 -18.43 -0.05
C LEU A 74 -12.34 -19.63 0.89
N ASP A 75 -13.13 -19.62 1.98
CA ASP A 75 -13.23 -20.75 2.91
C ASP A 75 -13.52 -22.09 2.20
N LYS A 76 -14.40 -22.09 1.20
CA LYS A 76 -14.70 -23.29 0.40
C LYS A 76 -13.54 -23.75 -0.48
N ARG A 77 -12.80 -22.82 -1.10
CA ARG A 77 -11.64 -23.14 -1.95
C ARG A 77 -10.48 -23.63 -1.10
N THR A 78 -10.24 -23.03 0.05
CA THR A 78 -9.09 -23.30 0.90
C THR A 78 -9.20 -24.66 1.62
N LYS A 79 -10.41 -25.18 1.89
CA LYS A 79 -10.62 -26.54 2.44
C LYS A 79 -9.96 -27.68 1.66
N LYS A 80 -9.50 -27.45 0.42
CA LYS A 80 -8.77 -28.43 -0.38
C LYS A 80 -7.24 -28.45 -0.14
N ASP A 81 -6.66 -27.43 0.48
CA ASP A 81 -5.20 -27.29 0.58
C ASP A 81 -4.73 -26.77 1.97
N PHE A 82 -4.06 -27.64 2.74
CA PHE A 82 -3.77 -27.43 4.17
C PHE A 82 -2.89 -26.21 4.46
N PHE A 83 -1.90 -25.92 3.62
CA PHE A 83 -0.98 -24.79 3.82
C PHE A 83 -1.61 -23.44 3.45
N ALA A 84 -2.43 -23.41 2.39
CA ALA A 84 -3.19 -22.23 2.02
C ALA A 84 -4.21 -21.84 3.12
N ASN A 85 -4.73 -22.83 3.87
CA ASN A 85 -5.66 -22.60 4.98
C ASN A 85 -5.05 -21.76 6.10
N MET A 86 -3.75 -21.91 6.37
CA MET A 86 -3.13 -21.23 7.51
C MET A 86 -2.96 -19.73 7.23
N GLN A 87 -2.49 -19.36 6.04
CA GLN A 87 -2.27 -17.95 5.68
C GLN A 87 -3.59 -17.19 5.53
N VAL A 88 -4.57 -17.78 4.82
CA VAL A 88 -5.90 -17.17 4.65
C VAL A 88 -6.64 -17.10 5.98
N GLY A 89 -6.53 -18.14 6.82
CA GLY A 89 -7.13 -18.16 8.15
C GLY A 89 -6.59 -17.06 9.06
N LEU A 90 -5.26 -16.86 9.10
CA LEU A 90 -4.64 -15.79 9.88
C LEU A 90 -5.08 -14.40 9.38
N LEU A 91 -5.15 -14.20 8.07
CA LEU A 91 -5.60 -12.94 7.47
C LEU A 91 -7.05 -12.62 7.85
N LEU A 92 -7.95 -13.60 7.76
CA LEU A 92 -9.35 -13.43 8.14
C LEU A 92 -9.50 -13.15 9.64
N VAL A 93 -8.75 -13.85 10.50
CA VAL A 93 -8.77 -13.62 11.96
C VAL A 93 -8.29 -12.21 12.30
N GLY A 94 -7.18 -11.76 11.71
CA GLY A 94 -6.65 -10.42 11.92
C GLY A 94 -7.66 -9.33 11.54
N ILE A 95 -8.39 -9.55 10.45
CA ILE A 95 -9.42 -8.61 9.99
C ILE A 95 -10.64 -8.63 10.89
N VAL A 96 -11.12 -9.79 11.33
CA VAL A 96 -12.23 -9.87 12.28
C VAL A 96 -11.87 -9.19 13.60
N MET A 97 -10.64 -9.38 14.10
CA MET A 97 -10.17 -8.71 15.33
C MET A 97 -10.08 -7.20 15.18
N THR A 98 -9.69 -6.70 14.00
CA THR A 98 -9.50 -5.27 13.77
C THR A 98 -10.81 -4.55 13.41
N CYS A 99 -11.68 -5.21 12.64
CA CYS A 99 -12.87 -4.62 12.04
C CYS A 99 -14.18 -4.95 12.77
N GLY A 100 -14.27 -6.10 13.45
CA GLY A 100 -15.52 -6.58 14.04
C GLY A 100 -16.66 -6.61 13.01
N ASP A 101 -17.78 -5.96 13.36
CA ASP A 101 -18.97 -5.85 12.48
C ASP A 101 -18.97 -4.60 11.57
N LYS A 102 -17.91 -3.79 11.57
CA LYS A 102 -17.89 -2.52 10.81
C LYS A 102 -17.64 -2.77 9.32
N ASN A 103 -18.48 -2.17 8.48
CA ASN A 103 -18.33 -2.18 7.02
C ASN A 103 -18.83 -0.84 6.42
N PRO A 104 -17.94 0.05 5.95
CA PRO A 104 -16.51 -0.16 5.78
C PRO A 104 -15.73 -0.21 7.10
N CYS A 105 -14.65 -0.96 7.10
CA CYS A 105 -13.66 -0.95 8.14
C CYS A 105 -12.52 0.01 7.76
N THR A 106 -12.42 1.13 8.49
CA THR A 106 -11.31 2.08 8.28
C THR A 106 -10.06 1.55 8.97
N MET A 107 -9.04 1.25 8.18
CA MET A 107 -7.76 0.69 8.61
C MET A 107 -6.68 1.75 8.52
N ARG A 108 -5.72 1.73 9.46
CA ARG A 108 -4.51 2.53 9.42
C ARG A 108 -3.31 1.62 9.56
N GLU A 109 -2.43 1.68 8.58
CA GLU A 109 -1.29 0.77 8.46
C GLU A 109 0.00 1.54 8.16
N ARG A 110 1.12 0.83 8.32
CA ARG A 110 2.45 1.32 8.00
C ARG A 110 3.14 0.29 7.13
N LEU A 111 3.75 0.75 6.04
CA LEU A 111 4.63 -0.08 5.22
C LEU A 111 6.04 0.49 5.24
N LYS A 112 7.03 -0.40 5.39
CA LYS A 112 8.44 -0.07 5.31
C LYS A 112 8.95 -0.36 3.91
N PHE A 113 9.67 0.60 3.35
CA PHE A 113 10.29 0.46 2.04
C PHE A 113 11.80 0.61 2.17
N VAL A 114 12.55 -0.20 1.43
CA VAL A 114 13.99 -0.05 1.27
C VAL A 114 14.28 0.38 -0.16
N LYS A 115 15.27 1.27 -0.35
CA LYS A 115 15.71 1.68 -1.68
C LYS A 115 16.89 0.82 -2.11
N GLY A 116 16.68 -0.02 -3.12
CA GLY A 116 17.74 -0.77 -3.80
C GLY A 116 18.14 -0.13 -5.13
N GLU A 117 19.04 -0.79 -5.86
CA GLU A 117 19.51 -0.35 -7.19
C GLU A 117 18.36 -0.28 -8.21
N ASN A 118 17.37 -1.18 -8.08
CA ASN A 118 16.19 -1.26 -8.95
C ASN A 118 15.01 -0.41 -8.47
N GLY A 119 15.20 0.45 -7.46
CA GLY A 119 14.16 1.32 -6.89
C GLY A 119 13.65 0.88 -5.52
N TRP A 120 12.45 1.34 -5.17
CA TRP A 120 11.82 1.08 -3.87
C TRP A 120 11.21 -0.32 -3.83
N SER A 121 11.43 -1.05 -2.73
CA SER A 121 10.83 -2.37 -2.48
C SER A 121 10.26 -2.42 -1.08
N VAL A 122 9.13 -3.12 -0.92
CA VAL A 122 8.48 -3.33 0.38
C VAL A 122 9.29 -4.33 1.19
N VAL A 123 9.46 -4.02 2.47
CA VAL A 123 10.06 -4.91 3.46
C VAL A 123 8.90 -5.43 4.29
N GLU A 124 8.56 -6.71 4.12
CA GLU A 124 7.59 -7.40 4.97
C GLU A 124 8.19 -7.52 6.39
N GLU A 125 7.40 -7.20 7.41
CA GLU A 125 7.69 -7.53 8.83
C GLU A 125 7.18 -8.93 9.18
#